data_AF-A0A172TUC4-F1
#
_entry.id   AF-A0A172TUC4-F1
#
_cell.length_a   1.000
_cell.length_b   1.000
_cell.length_c   1.000
_cell.angle_alpha   90.00
_cell.angle_beta   90.00
_cell.angle_gamma   90.00
#
_symmetry.space_group_name_H-M   'P 1'
#
loop_
_entity.id
_entity.type
_entity.pdbx_description
1 polymer ?
#
loop_
_entity_poly.entity_id
_entity_poly.type
_entity_poly.pdbx_seq_one_letter_code
_entity_poly.pdbx_strand_id
1 'polypeptide(L)'
;MKYWAFKTTDPNIIQTLNSNRPELVYSFLQKRNFGGAEGDQVVFLLDNSRWRFSHKGTISKIRRSNSEGVRNTKILFEVTVTDIKALSEPNSLKDFSYTLLKINKWFNDPIKHFREPYSHLPDHDYEAITNSQIFISRTAFGKVVNGLHLEHRKSFLQQIIQDNTQLFRRGNNYIEAFQMLKEYIEDYIYPDIEMMREIGDYLLRLDENSAHTLEFSEHGKRERNDNIMQQVSICNTFLGSEFGENYLTALLNEIQTVASDEASFGASFNSIPLPISLN
;
A
#
# COMPACT_ATOMS: atom_id res chain seq x y z
N MET A 1 -27.92 2.18 -7.36
CA MET A 1 -26.94 3.25 -7.60
C MET A 1 -25.57 2.60 -7.60
N LYS A 2 -24.70 2.92 -8.56
CA LYS A 2 -23.32 2.42 -8.60
C LYS A 2 -22.32 3.57 -8.46
N TYR A 3 -21.09 3.21 -8.14
CA TYR A 3 -20.00 4.15 -7.92
C TYR A 3 -18.86 3.90 -8.90
N TRP A 4 -18.28 4.97 -9.44
CA TRP A 4 -17.24 4.88 -10.46
C TRP A 4 -16.07 5.82 -10.13
N ALA A 5 -14.84 5.35 -10.38
CA ALA A 5 -13.67 6.21 -10.42
C ALA A 5 -13.35 6.52 -11.88
N PHE A 6 -13.37 7.80 -12.28
CA PHE A 6 -12.93 8.27 -13.59
C PHE A 6 -11.49 8.74 -13.49
N LYS A 7 -10.63 8.11 -14.28
CA LYS A 7 -9.20 8.37 -14.32
C LYS A 7 -8.86 9.30 -15.47
N THR A 8 -8.10 10.35 -15.21
CA THR A 8 -7.68 11.25 -16.29
C THR A 8 -6.34 11.90 -16.05
N THR A 9 -5.65 12.15 -17.16
CA THR A 9 -4.45 12.98 -17.26
C THR A 9 -4.70 14.18 -18.17
N ASP A 10 -5.93 14.38 -18.65
CA ASP A 10 -6.27 15.45 -19.59
C ASP A 10 -6.26 16.80 -18.85
N PRO A 11 -5.35 17.73 -19.21
CA PRO A 11 -5.25 19.03 -18.56
C PRO A 11 -6.54 19.87 -18.71
N ASN A 12 -7.30 19.70 -19.78
CA ASN A 12 -8.57 20.43 -19.97
C ASN A 12 -9.62 19.99 -18.95
N ILE A 13 -9.67 18.68 -18.67
CA ILE A 13 -10.57 18.13 -17.66
C ILE A 13 -10.16 18.60 -16.27
N ILE A 14 -8.86 18.56 -15.97
CA ILE A 14 -8.30 19.04 -14.70
C ILE A 14 -8.62 20.54 -14.51
N GLN A 15 -8.39 21.36 -15.54
CA GLN A 15 -8.72 22.78 -15.49
C GLN A 15 -10.22 23.03 -15.29
N THR A 16 -11.06 22.26 -15.97
CA THR A 16 -12.53 22.36 -15.85
C THR A 16 -13.01 22.05 -14.44
N LEU A 17 -12.48 20.98 -13.85
CA LEU A 17 -12.76 20.60 -12.45
C LEU A 17 -12.35 21.73 -11.49
N ASN A 18 -11.16 22.29 -11.65
CA ASN A 18 -10.67 23.38 -10.81
C ASN A 18 -11.43 24.71 -11.04
N SER A 19 -12.15 24.86 -12.15
CA SER A 19 -12.92 26.07 -12.47
C SER A 19 -14.33 26.07 -11.85
N ASN A 20 -14.68 25.07 -11.02
CA ASN A 20 -16.00 24.92 -10.40
C ASN A 20 -17.17 25.04 -11.38
N ARG A 21 -17.01 24.53 -12.61
CA ARG A 21 -18.12 24.49 -13.56
C ARG A 21 -19.20 23.53 -13.05
N PRO A 22 -20.50 23.85 -13.26
CA PRO A 22 -21.59 23.01 -12.79
C PRO A 22 -21.68 21.67 -13.55
N GLU A 23 -21.03 21.59 -14.71
CA GLU A 23 -21.09 20.46 -15.63
C GLU A 23 -19.70 20.18 -16.23
N LEU A 24 -19.37 18.90 -16.36
CA LEU A 24 -18.20 18.39 -17.06
C LEU A 24 -18.62 17.26 -18.00
N VAL A 25 -18.10 17.28 -19.23
CA VAL A 25 -18.22 16.15 -20.15
C VAL A 25 -16.90 15.37 -20.11
N TYR A 26 -16.98 14.12 -19.67
CA TYR A 26 -15.87 13.18 -19.62
C TYR A 26 -15.99 12.17 -20.77
N SER A 27 -15.02 12.17 -21.67
CA SER A 27 -15.08 11.35 -22.89
C SER A 27 -13.99 10.28 -22.93
N PHE A 28 -14.35 9.07 -23.33
CA PHE A 28 -13.40 7.95 -23.44
C PHE A 28 -13.82 6.93 -24.52
N LEU A 29 -12.82 6.23 -25.06
CA LEU A 29 -13.00 5.18 -26.06
C LEU A 29 -12.81 3.80 -25.44
N GLN A 30 -13.72 2.86 -25.73
CA GLN A 30 -13.55 1.48 -25.28
C GLN A 30 -14.22 0.48 -26.23
N LYS A 31 -13.84 -0.81 -26.12
CA LYS A 31 -14.42 -1.90 -26.92
C LYS A 31 -15.74 -2.44 -26.35
N ARG A 32 -15.97 -2.27 -25.04
CA ARG A 32 -17.14 -2.79 -24.33
C ARG A 32 -18.11 -1.64 -24.02
N ASN A 33 -19.34 -1.97 -23.63
CA ASN A 33 -20.28 -0.96 -23.16
C ASN A 33 -19.87 -0.46 -21.77
N PHE A 34 -20.09 0.84 -21.52
CA PHE A 34 -19.97 1.42 -20.20
C PHE A 34 -21.17 0.94 -19.37
N GLY A 35 -20.91 0.41 -18.16
CA GLY A 35 -21.94 -0.17 -17.31
C GLY A 35 -22.64 0.81 -16.36
N GLY A 36 -22.32 2.10 -16.45
CA GLY A 36 -22.92 3.16 -15.66
C GLY A 36 -24.26 3.62 -16.20
N ALA A 37 -25.04 4.29 -15.35
CA ALA A 37 -26.35 4.85 -15.66
C ALA A 37 -26.48 6.29 -15.13
N GLU A 38 -27.49 7.01 -15.59
CA GLU A 38 -27.86 8.30 -15.01
C GLU A 38 -28.22 8.14 -13.52
N GLY A 39 -27.75 9.07 -12.69
CA GLY A 39 -27.87 9.00 -11.23
C GLY A 39 -26.73 8.26 -10.52
N ASP A 40 -25.88 7.49 -11.24
CA ASP A 40 -24.69 6.90 -10.64
C ASP A 40 -23.71 8.00 -10.18
N GLN A 41 -22.92 7.68 -9.16
CA GLN A 41 -21.97 8.60 -8.57
C GLN A 41 -20.56 8.35 -9.09
N VAL A 42 -19.77 9.42 -9.20
CA VAL A 42 -18.39 9.35 -9.68
C VAL A 42 -17.41 10.05 -8.75
N VAL A 43 -16.16 9.58 -8.73
CA VAL A 43 -14.99 10.32 -8.21
C VAL A 43 -13.94 10.46 -9.30
N PHE A 44 -13.24 11.58 -9.34
CA PHE A 44 -12.19 11.86 -10.31
C PHE A 44 -10.80 11.58 -9.73
N LEU A 45 -10.11 10.61 -10.32
CA LEU A 45 -8.71 10.25 -10.05
C LEU A 45 -7.80 10.95 -11.08
N LEU A 46 -7.10 11.98 -10.63
CA LEU A 46 -6.27 12.84 -11.47
C LEU A 46 -4.78 12.52 -11.31
N ASP A 47 -4.03 12.61 -12.39
CA ASP A 47 -2.57 12.64 -12.34
C ASP A 47 -2.06 14.09 -12.35
N ASN A 48 -1.66 14.59 -11.19
CA ASN A 48 -1.00 15.89 -11.06
C ASN A 48 0.28 15.71 -10.24
N SER A 49 1.29 15.07 -10.85
CA SER A 49 2.53 14.55 -10.23
C SER A 49 2.36 13.31 -9.36
N ARG A 50 1.19 13.14 -8.75
CA ARG A 50 0.75 11.91 -8.07
C ARG A 50 -0.73 11.69 -8.33
N TRP A 51 -1.13 10.42 -8.37
CA TRP A 51 -2.52 10.02 -8.49
C TRP A 51 -3.31 10.39 -7.24
N ARG A 52 -4.31 11.26 -7.39
CA ARG A 52 -5.17 11.73 -6.29
C ARG A 52 -6.63 11.79 -6.68
N PHE A 53 -7.50 11.41 -5.76
CA PHE A 53 -8.93 11.70 -5.86
C PHE A 53 -9.12 13.20 -5.66
N SER A 54 -9.98 13.85 -6.45
CA SER A 54 -10.06 15.32 -6.43
C SER A 54 -11.48 15.82 -6.25
N HIS A 55 -12.43 15.25 -6.96
CA HIS A 55 -13.80 15.71 -7.02
C HIS A 55 -14.74 14.52 -7.03
N LYS A 56 -15.96 14.72 -6.57
CA LYS A 56 -17.10 13.80 -6.75
C LYS A 56 -18.23 14.50 -7.50
N GLY A 57 -19.09 13.72 -8.15
CA GLY A 57 -20.27 14.23 -8.84
C GLY A 57 -21.24 13.13 -9.23
N THR A 58 -22.29 13.49 -9.96
CA THR A 58 -23.37 12.60 -10.39
C THR A 58 -23.39 12.51 -11.91
N ILE A 59 -23.55 11.32 -12.48
CA ILE A 59 -23.78 11.14 -13.91
C ILE A 59 -25.19 11.66 -14.24
N SER A 60 -25.28 12.69 -15.07
CA SER A 60 -26.56 13.24 -15.51
C SER A 60 -26.96 12.77 -16.90
N LYS A 61 -25.99 12.42 -17.77
CA LYS A 61 -26.26 11.98 -19.13
C LYS A 61 -25.13 11.11 -19.67
N ILE A 62 -25.48 10.11 -20.48
CA ILE A 62 -24.51 9.28 -21.20
C ILE A 62 -24.85 9.30 -22.69
N ARG A 63 -23.91 9.72 -23.54
CA ARG A 63 -24.02 9.62 -24.99
C ARG A 63 -23.07 8.55 -25.51
N ARG A 64 -23.54 7.84 -26.53
CA ARG A 64 -22.79 6.81 -27.23
C ARG A 64 -22.75 7.15 -28.70
N SER A 65 -21.55 7.16 -29.28
CA SER A 65 -21.36 7.22 -30.73
C SER A 65 -20.39 6.13 -31.16
N ASN A 66 -20.62 5.57 -32.35
CA ASN A 66 -19.67 4.65 -32.96
C ASN A 66 -18.53 5.49 -33.55
N SER A 67 -17.27 5.14 -33.27
CA SER A 67 -16.15 5.83 -33.93
C SER A 67 -16.07 5.36 -35.37
N GLU A 68 -16.55 6.18 -36.30
CA GLU A 68 -16.39 5.93 -37.74
C GLU A 68 -14.89 6.00 -38.10
N GLY A 69 -14.37 5.00 -38.82
CA GLY A 69 -13.05 5.09 -39.45
C GLY A 69 -11.91 4.25 -38.86
N VAL A 70 -12.10 3.52 -37.76
CA VAL A 70 -11.05 2.64 -37.21
C VAL A 70 -11.42 1.18 -37.42
N ARG A 71 -10.52 0.40 -38.06
CA ARG A 71 -10.63 -1.07 -38.25
C ARG A 71 -10.84 -1.88 -36.95
N ASN A 72 -10.80 -1.22 -35.79
CA ASN A 72 -11.21 -1.71 -34.49
C ASN A 72 -12.41 -0.90 -34.02
N THR A 73 -13.58 -1.51 -33.95
CA THR A 73 -14.85 -0.93 -33.45
C THR A 73 -14.71 -0.53 -31.98
N LYS A 74 -14.16 0.66 -31.72
CA LYS A 74 -14.24 1.32 -30.43
C LYS A 74 -15.51 2.18 -30.42
N ILE A 75 -16.11 2.26 -29.24
CA ILE A 75 -17.29 3.06 -28.96
C ILE A 75 -16.80 4.28 -28.19
N LEU A 76 -17.19 5.48 -28.65
CA LEU A 76 -16.98 6.71 -27.93
C LEU A 76 -18.13 6.91 -26.96
N PHE A 77 -17.77 7.06 -25.68
CA PHE A 77 -18.70 7.44 -24.62
C PHE A 77 -18.40 8.87 -24.22
N GLU A 78 -19.44 9.68 -24.13
CA GLU A 78 -19.40 11.01 -23.54
C GLU A 78 -20.32 11.01 -22.33
N VAL A 79 -19.75 11.16 -21.14
CA VAL A 79 -20.47 11.11 -19.87
C VAL A 79 -20.51 12.52 -19.30
N THR A 80 -21.71 13.08 -19.20
CA THR A 80 -21.93 14.34 -18.51
C THR A 80 -22.04 14.10 -17.00
N VAL A 81 -21.26 14.84 -16.23
CA VAL A 81 -21.24 14.83 -14.77
C VAL A 81 -21.65 16.20 -14.24
N THR A 82 -22.59 16.20 -13.29
CA THR A 82 -23.09 17.40 -12.58
C THR A 82 -22.82 17.30 -11.09
N ASP A 83 -23.20 18.33 -10.33
CA ASP A 83 -23.04 18.40 -8.87
C ASP A 83 -21.59 18.19 -8.41
N ILE A 84 -20.66 18.73 -9.20
CA ILE A 84 -19.23 18.52 -8.99
C ILE A 84 -18.80 19.25 -7.72
N LYS A 85 -18.24 18.50 -6.77
CA LYS A 85 -17.73 19.01 -5.49
C LYS A 85 -16.32 18.52 -5.28
N ALA A 86 -15.43 19.41 -4.86
CA ALA A 86 -14.09 19.04 -4.42
C ALA A 86 -14.15 18.11 -3.20
N LEU A 87 -13.21 17.17 -3.13
CA LEU A 87 -13.00 16.30 -1.99
C LEU A 87 -12.01 16.93 -1.01
N SER A 88 -12.23 16.71 0.28
CA SER A 88 -11.27 17.05 1.33
C SER A 88 -10.03 16.17 1.25
N GLU A 89 -8.90 16.69 1.73
CA GLU A 89 -7.71 15.88 2.00
C GLU A 89 -7.90 15.05 3.29
N PRO A 90 -7.25 13.87 3.41
CA PRO A 90 -6.34 13.23 2.45
C PRO A 90 -7.05 12.63 1.24
N ASN A 91 -6.39 12.70 0.07
CA ASN A 91 -6.95 12.25 -1.20
C ASN A 91 -5.94 11.55 -2.13
N SER A 92 -4.73 11.26 -1.65
CA SER A 92 -3.69 10.53 -2.40
C SER A 92 -4.04 9.06 -2.53
N LEU A 93 -4.03 8.52 -3.75
CA LEU A 93 -4.31 7.10 -4.01
C LEU A 93 -3.36 6.17 -3.22
N LYS A 94 -2.13 6.62 -2.96
CA LYS A 94 -1.14 5.84 -2.21
C LYS A 94 -1.55 5.66 -0.75
N ASP A 95 -2.20 6.65 -0.16
CA ASP A 95 -2.60 6.62 1.24
C ASP A 95 -3.78 5.65 1.43
N PHE A 96 -4.60 5.55 0.39
CA PHE A 96 -5.70 4.61 0.27
C PHE A 96 -5.30 3.17 -0.10
N SER A 97 -3.99 2.90 -0.33
CA SER A 97 -3.50 1.60 -0.85
C SER A 97 -3.96 0.39 -0.05
N TYR A 98 -3.99 0.50 1.28
CA TYR A 98 -4.46 -0.56 2.16
C TYR A 98 -5.89 -0.33 2.67
N THR A 99 -6.47 0.84 2.39
CA THR A 99 -7.83 1.19 2.79
C THR A 99 -8.84 0.60 1.81
N LEU A 100 -8.60 0.72 0.51
CA LEU A 100 -9.59 0.34 -0.51
C LEU A 100 -9.57 -1.16 -0.79
N LEU A 101 -10.72 -1.85 -0.72
CA LEU A 101 -10.79 -3.28 -1.08
C LEU A 101 -10.56 -3.52 -2.57
N LYS A 102 -10.85 -2.53 -3.43
CA LYS A 102 -10.46 -2.59 -4.84
C LYS A 102 -8.96 -2.79 -5.03
N ILE A 103 -8.13 -2.30 -4.11
CA ILE A 103 -6.67 -2.50 -4.13
C ILE A 103 -6.37 -3.78 -3.35
N ASN A 104 -6.39 -4.91 -4.06
CA ASN A 104 -6.22 -6.23 -3.45
C ASN A 104 -4.83 -6.86 -3.62
N LYS A 105 -3.92 -6.17 -4.32
CA LYS A 105 -2.50 -6.55 -4.52
C LYS A 105 -1.70 -5.34 -5.01
N TRP A 106 -0.40 -5.47 -5.23
CA TRP A 106 0.45 -4.37 -5.74
C TRP A 106 0.25 -3.06 -4.95
N PHE A 107 0.26 -3.14 -3.61
CA PHE A 107 0.03 -2.00 -2.73
C PHE A 107 1.02 -0.85 -2.92
N ASN A 108 2.24 -1.17 -3.39
CA ASN A 108 3.27 -0.20 -3.74
C ASN A 108 2.98 0.57 -5.05
N ASP A 109 2.04 0.08 -5.85
CA ASP A 109 1.67 0.62 -7.17
C ASP A 109 0.15 0.53 -7.41
N PRO A 110 -0.67 1.22 -6.57
CA PRO A 110 -2.11 1.04 -6.53
C PRO A 110 -2.84 1.46 -7.82
N ILE A 111 -2.19 2.29 -8.66
CA ILE A 111 -2.75 2.71 -9.96
C ILE A 111 -2.96 1.53 -10.90
N LYS A 112 -2.27 0.39 -10.69
CA LYS A 112 -2.48 -0.84 -11.46
C LYS A 112 -3.91 -1.39 -11.36
N HIS A 113 -4.70 -0.98 -10.38
CA HIS A 113 -6.13 -1.34 -10.23
C HIS A 113 -7.09 -0.38 -10.93
N PHE A 114 -6.56 0.72 -11.46
CA PHE A 114 -7.29 1.75 -12.19
C PHE A 114 -6.65 1.93 -13.57
N ARG A 115 -6.44 0.84 -14.32
CA ARG A 115 -5.79 0.92 -15.64
C ARG A 115 -6.70 1.54 -16.68
N GLU A 116 -7.97 1.18 -16.63
CA GLU A 116 -9.01 1.65 -17.54
C GLU A 116 -9.35 3.14 -17.29
N PRO A 117 -9.93 3.85 -18.28
CA PRO A 117 -10.36 5.24 -18.10
C PRO A 117 -11.38 5.42 -16.98
N TYR A 118 -12.12 4.37 -16.66
CA TYR A 118 -13.03 4.32 -15.54
C TYR A 118 -12.93 2.98 -14.82
N SER A 119 -13.41 2.94 -13.59
CA SER A 119 -13.37 1.73 -12.77
C SER A 119 -14.54 1.70 -11.82
N HIS A 120 -15.23 0.56 -11.72
CA HIS A 120 -16.23 0.36 -10.69
C HIS A 120 -15.58 0.44 -9.31
N LEU A 121 -16.25 1.14 -8.39
CA LEU A 121 -15.93 1.22 -6.97
C LEU A 121 -17.01 0.49 -6.17
N PRO A 122 -16.63 -0.40 -5.25
CA PRO A 122 -17.53 -0.84 -4.19
C PRO A 122 -18.03 0.34 -3.34
N ASP A 123 -19.20 0.17 -2.73
CA ASP A 123 -19.87 1.20 -1.92
C ASP A 123 -18.96 1.72 -0.79
N HIS A 124 -18.34 0.81 -0.03
CA HIS A 124 -17.41 1.17 1.05
C HIS A 124 -16.17 1.92 0.56
N ASP A 125 -15.66 1.62 -0.64
CA ASP A 125 -14.48 2.29 -1.20
C ASP A 125 -14.85 3.72 -1.60
N TYR A 126 -16.05 3.91 -2.17
CA TYR A 126 -16.56 5.23 -2.49
C TYR A 126 -16.77 6.08 -1.22
N GLU A 127 -17.38 5.51 -0.18
CA GLU A 127 -17.55 6.19 1.11
C GLU A 127 -16.20 6.55 1.74
N ALA A 128 -15.24 5.63 1.75
CA ALA A 128 -13.90 5.88 2.26
C ALA A 128 -13.21 7.04 1.54
N ILE A 129 -13.28 7.08 0.21
CA ILE A 129 -12.71 8.17 -0.60
C ILE A 129 -13.43 9.49 -0.32
N THR A 130 -14.76 9.49 -0.32
CA THR A 130 -15.55 10.73 -0.25
C THR A 130 -15.63 11.36 1.13
N ASN A 131 -15.41 10.56 2.18
CA ASN A 131 -15.32 11.00 3.57
C ASN A 131 -13.87 11.12 4.06
N SER A 132 -12.88 10.93 3.17
CA SER A 132 -11.45 10.95 3.51
C SER A 132 -11.08 9.98 4.66
N GLN A 133 -11.76 8.83 4.74
CA GLN A 133 -11.56 7.83 5.78
C GLN A 133 -10.47 6.85 5.36
N ILE A 134 -9.31 6.95 6.00
CA ILE A 134 -8.23 5.96 5.89
C ILE A 134 -8.40 4.95 7.01
N PHE A 135 -8.44 3.65 6.69
CA PHE A 135 -8.48 2.59 7.70
C PHE A 135 -7.08 2.41 8.28
N ILE A 136 -6.79 3.13 9.37
CA ILE A 136 -5.44 3.22 9.95
C ILE A 136 -4.95 1.84 10.38
N SER A 137 -5.71 1.10 11.18
CA SER A 137 -5.33 -0.25 11.65
C SER A 137 -4.98 -1.21 10.52
N ARG A 138 -5.83 -1.27 9.48
CA ARG A 138 -5.58 -2.07 8.26
C ARG A 138 -4.35 -1.58 7.50
N THR A 139 -4.16 -0.27 7.42
CA THR A 139 -3.02 0.35 6.73
C THR A 139 -1.70 0.10 7.45
N ALA A 140 -1.67 0.28 8.76
CA ALA A 140 -0.52 -0.01 9.61
C ALA A 140 -0.16 -1.49 9.52
N PHE A 141 -1.13 -2.39 9.75
CA PHE A 141 -0.93 -3.83 9.62
C PHE A 141 -0.39 -4.21 8.24
N GLY A 142 -1.03 -3.73 7.16
CA GLY A 142 -0.61 -4.01 5.80
C GLY A 142 0.80 -3.52 5.49
N LYS A 143 1.16 -2.32 5.96
CA LYS A 143 2.52 -1.77 5.81
C LYS A 143 3.57 -2.60 6.55
N VAL A 144 3.32 -2.92 7.82
CA VAL A 144 4.28 -3.69 8.64
C VAL A 144 4.47 -5.08 8.06
N VAL A 145 3.38 -5.83 7.80
CA VAL A 145 3.46 -7.17 7.23
C VAL A 145 4.19 -7.16 5.89
N ASN A 146 3.86 -6.24 4.97
CA ASN A 146 4.53 -6.20 3.67
C ASN A 146 5.96 -5.64 3.72
N GLY A 147 6.36 -5.01 4.83
CA GLY A 147 7.75 -4.63 5.09
C GLY A 147 8.63 -5.80 5.54
N LEU A 148 8.03 -6.89 6.04
CA LEU A 148 8.78 -8.07 6.46
C LEU A 148 9.34 -8.87 5.27
N HIS A 149 10.48 -9.52 5.50
CA HIS A 149 11.02 -10.50 4.56
C HIS A 149 9.97 -11.58 4.22
N LEU A 150 10.02 -12.12 3.00
CA LEU A 150 9.01 -13.07 2.51
C LEU A 150 8.84 -14.28 3.44
N GLU A 151 9.94 -14.80 3.98
CA GLU A 151 9.89 -15.94 4.91
C GLU A 151 9.22 -15.58 6.24
N HIS A 152 9.52 -14.41 6.83
CA HIS A 152 8.82 -13.97 8.04
C HIS A 152 7.33 -13.72 7.81
N ARG A 153 6.94 -13.23 6.63
CA ARG A 153 5.52 -13.11 6.25
C ARG A 153 4.81 -14.47 6.24
N LYS A 154 5.45 -15.50 5.67
CA LYS A 154 4.90 -16.86 5.62
C LYS A 154 4.81 -17.48 7.01
N SER A 155 5.87 -17.37 7.82
CA SER A 155 5.90 -17.90 9.18
C SER A 155 4.86 -17.23 10.08
N PHE A 156 4.74 -15.91 10.02
CA PHE A 156 3.70 -15.18 10.74
C PHE A 156 2.29 -15.64 10.34
N LEU A 157 2.05 -15.83 9.04
CA LEU A 157 0.78 -16.36 8.55
C LEU A 157 0.48 -17.77 9.07
N GLN A 158 1.49 -18.64 9.11
CA GLN A 158 1.35 -19.99 9.67
C GLN A 158 1.01 -19.93 11.16
N GLN A 159 1.66 -19.04 11.92
CA GLN A 159 1.36 -18.83 13.33
C GLN A 159 -0.09 -18.37 13.53
N ILE A 160 -0.59 -17.37 12.80
CA ILE A 160 -2.00 -16.96 12.89
C ILE A 160 -2.94 -18.16 12.64
N ILE A 161 -2.67 -18.98 11.63
CA ILE A 161 -3.51 -20.14 11.29
C ILE A 161 -3.55 -21.15 12.42
N GLN A 162 -2.40 -21.40 13.07
CA GLN A 162 -2.23 -22.36 14.15
C GLN A 162 -2.83 -21.86 15.47
N ASP A 163 -2.51 -20.64 15.87
CA ASP A 163 -2.83 -20.10 17.19
C ASP A 163 -4.25 -19.50 17.22
N ASN A 164 -4.72 -18.95 16.10
CA ASN A 164 -6.01 -18.30 16.03
C ASN A 164 -6.67 -18.44 14.64
N THR A 165 -7.10 -19.66 14.32
CA THR A 165 -7.76 -19.97 13.03
C THR A 165 -9.02 -19.11 12.79
N GLN A 166 -9.70 -18.66 13.85
CA GLN A 166 -10.88 -17.80 13.73
C GLN A 166 -10.53 -16.40 13.22
N LEU A 167 -9.43 -15.83 13.71
CA LEU A 167 -8.91 -14.55 13.22
C LEU A 167 -8.58 -14.61 11.73
N PHE A 168 -7.90 -15.68 11.29
CA PHE A 168 -7.62 -15.93 9.87
C PHE A 168 -8.90 -16.05 9.03
N ARG A 169 -9.89 -16.82 9.50
CA ARG A 169 -11.15 -17.05 8.77
C ARG A 169 -12.02 -15.80 8.67
N ARG A 170 -12.06 -14.99 9.73
CA ARG A 170 -12.89 -13.77 9.79
C ARG A 170 -12.26 -12.62 9.01
N GLY A 171 -10.92 -12.51 9.02
CA GLY A 171 -10.15 -11.58 8.18
C GLY A 171 -10.31 -10.09 8.51
N ASN A 172 -10.98 -9.72 9.60
CA ASN A 172 -11.41 -8.33 9.84
C ASN A 172 -10.94 -7.74 11.19
N ASN A 173 -10.42 -8.55 12.11
CA ASN A 173 -9.94 -8.02 13.39
C ASN A 173 -8.46 -7.62 13.29
N TYR A 174 -8.20 -6.48 12.65
CA TYR A 174 -6.85 -5.98 12.43
C TYR A 174 -6.12 -5.62 13.73
N ILE A 175 -6.83 -5.28 14.81
CA ILE A 175 -6.23 -4.96 16.10
C ILE A 175 -5.59 -6.23 16.70
N GLU A 176 -6.36 -7.31 16.76
CA GLU A 176 -5.87 -8.60 17.27
C GLU A 176 -4.75 -9.16 16.37
N ALA A 177 -4.90 -9.06 15.05
CA ALA A 177 -3.85 -9.45 14.11
C ALA A 177 -2.58 -8.62 14.26
N PHE A 178 -2.70 -7.33 14.56
CA PHE A 178 -1.56 -6.45 14.80
C PHE A 178 -0.86 -6.77 16.12
N GLN A 179 -1.62 -7.11 17.17
CA GLN A 179 -1.05 -7.56 18.45
C GLN A 179 -0.25 -8.86 18.26
N MET A 180 -0.78 -9.85 17.54
CA MET A 180 -0.04 -11.07 17.22
C MET A 180 1.20 -10.79 16.35
N LEU A 181 1.12 -9.82 15.43
CA LEU A 181 2.27 -9.41 14.61
C LEU A 181 3.37 -8.79 15.47
N LYS A 182 2.99 -7.97 16.44
CA LYS A 182 3.92 -7.37 17.39
C LYS A 182 4.63 -8.47 18.19
N GLU A 183 3.88 -9.39 18.79
CA GLU A 183 4.43 -10.53 19.53
C GLU A 183 5.37 -11.36 18.66
N TYR A 184 4.96 -11.65 17.41
CA TYR A 184 5.82 -12.38 16.47
C TYR A 184 7.14 -11.64 16.17
N ILE A 185 7.11 -10.32 16.00
CA ILE A 185 8.32 -9.53 15.77
C ILE A 185 9.23 -9.57 17.01
N GLU A 186 8.66 -9.41 18.20
CA GLU A 186 9.38 -9.41 19.48
C GLU A 186 10.01 -10.78 19.79
N ASP A 187 9.32 -11.88 19.50
CA ASP A 187 9.77 -13.23 19.86
C ASP A 187 10.68 -13.89 18.82
N TYR A 188 10.49 -13.58 17.53
CA TYR A 188 11.16 -14.31 16.44
C TYR A 188 12.07 -13.46 15.55
N ILE A 189 11.87 -12.15 15.48
CA ILE A 189 12.70 -11.28 14.62
C ILE A 189 13.72 -10.52 15.45
N TYR A 190 13.28 -9.91 16.56
CA TYR A 190 14.12 -9.08 17.38
C TYR A 190 15.34 -9.82 17.97
N PRO A 191 15.21 -11.06 18.50
CA PRO A 191 16.35 -11.77 19.06
C PRO A 191 17.42 -12.11 18.01
N ASP A 192 17.00 -12.42 16.78
CA ASP A 192 17.93 -12.68 15.67
C ASP A 192 18.71 -11.41 15.29
N ILE A 193 18.03 -10.26 15.26
CA ILE A 193 18.67 -8.96 15.00
C ILE A 193 19.66 -8.62 16.12
N GLU A 194 19.26 -8.81 17.37
CA GLU A 194 20.11 -8.53 18.53
C GLU A 194 21.34 -9.43 18.54
N MET A 195 21.18 -10.73 18.31
CA MET A 195 22.29 -11.68 18.20
C MET A 195 23.24 -11.31 17.06
N MET A 196 22.73 -10.95 15.88
CA MET A 196 23.56 -10.52 14.75
C MET A 196 24.33 -9.24 15.06
N ARG A 197 23.72 -8.30 15.77
CA ARG A 197 24.40 -7.09 16.24
C ARG A 197 25.51 -7.42 17.22
N GLU A 198 25.25 -8.29 18.21
CA GLU A 198 26.26 -8.73 19.18
C GLU A 198 27.44 -9.45 18.51
N ILE A 199 27.17 -10.32 17.52
CA ILE A 199 28.21 -10.98 16.73
C ILE A 199 29.01 -9.95 15.93
N GLY A 200 28.34 -8.98 15.29
CA GLY A 200 29.00 -7.89 14.57
C GLY A 200 29.93 -7.08 15.47
N ASP A 201 29.43 -6.65 16.62
CA ASP A 201 30.20 -5.92 17.64
C ASP A 201 31.40 -6.75 18.14
N TYR A 202 31.19 -8.05 18.37
CA TYR A 202 32.27 -8.95 18.76
C TYR A 202 33.34 -9.06 17.66
N LEU A 203 32.96 -9.21 16.39
CA LEU A 203 33.90 -9.28 15.27
C LEU A 203 34.69 -7.98 15.09
N LEU A 204 34.04 -6.82 15.26
CA LEU A 204 34.72 -5.52 15.22
C LEU A 204 35.75 -5.38 16.36
N ARG A 205 35.38 -5.80 17.58
CA ARG A 205 36.31 -5.81 18.73
C ARG A 205 37.43 -6.83 18.57
N LEU A 206 37.19 -7.93 17.85
CA LEU A 206 38.23 -8.87 17.50
C LEU A 206 39.22 -8.24 16.51
N ASP A 207 38.81 -7.45 15.52
CA ASP A 207 39.77 -6.80 14.61
C ASP A 207 40.70 -5.84 15.37
N GLU A 208 40.17 -5.10 16.35
CA GLU A 208 40.95 -4.19 17.20
C GLU A 208 41.92 -4.89 18.17
N ASN A 209 41.56 -6.06 18.71
CA ASN A 209 42.37 -6.79 19.70
C ASN A 209 43.18 -7.97 19.13
N SER A 210 42.82 -8.48 17.94
CA SER A 210 43.38 -9.70 17.35
C SER A 210 44.34 -9.46 16.20
N ALA A 211 44.48 -8.20 15.74
CA ALA A 211 45.54 -7.80 14.79
C ALA A 211 46.96 -8.16 15.29
N HIS A 212 47.12 -8.44 16.58
CA HIS A 212 48.38 -8.87 17.18
C HIS A 212 48.40 -10.30 17.74
N THR A 213 47.30 -11.08 17.69
CA THR A 213 47.23 -12.38 18.40
C THR A 213 46.65 -13.54 17.59
N LEU A 214 46.10 -13.31 16.40
CA LEU A 214 45.73 -14.39 15.48
C LEU A 214 46.89 -14.70 14.51
N GLU A 215 48.00 -15.20 15.06
CA GLU A 215 48.96 -15.97 14.26
C GLU A 215 48.30 -17.31 13.89
N PHE A 216 47.66 -17.35 12.72
CA PHE A 216 47.52 -18.61 11.99
C PHE A 216 48.92 -19.02 11.53
N SER A 217 49.67 -19.64 12.44
CA SER A 217 50.96 -20.22 12.12
C SER A 217 50.75 -21.27 11.04
N GLU A 218 51.37 -20.95 9.90
CA GLU A 218 51.66 -21.74 8.73
C GLU A 218 51.18 -23.19 8.76
N HIS A 219 50.19 -23.53 7.92
CA HIS A 219 50.29 -24.69 7.04
C HIS A 219 49.33 -24.55 5.85
N GLY A 220 49.91 -24.32 4.67
CA GLY A 220 49.28 -24.64 3.39
C GLY A 220 48.57 -23.50 2.66
N LYS A 221 49.29 -22.90 1.71
CA LYS A 221 48.80 -22.20 0.49
C LYS A 221 47.62 -21.23 0.66
N ARG A 222 47.98 -19.94 0.68
CA ARG A 222 47.11 -18.78 0.49
C ARG A 222 46.26 -18.90 -0.79
N GLU A 223 45.00 -19.25 -0.65
CA GLU A 223 43.94 -18.59 -1.43
C GLU A 223 43.40 -17.45 -0.56
N ARG A 224 43.57 -16.22 -1.02
CA ARG A 224 43.00 -15.03 -0.36
C ARG A 224 41.49 -15.20 -0.33
N ASN A 225 40.95 -15.35 0.86
CA ASN A 225 39.50 -15.44 1.08
C ASN A 225 38.92 -14.02 1.13
N ASP A 226 38.97 -13.30 0.00
CA ASP A 226 38.43 -11.94 -0.18
C ASP A 226 36.90 -11.89 0.07
N ASN A 227 36.26 -13.07 0.20
CA ASN A 227 34.82 -13.26 0.37
C ASN A 227 34.33 -12.93 1.80
N ILE A 228 35.11 -13.23 2.84
CA ILE A 228 34.66 -13.00 4.23
C ILE A 228 34.71 -11.50 4.58
N MET A 229 35.77 -10.80 4.20
CA MET A 229 35.87 -9.35 4.42
C MET A 229 34.84 -8.57 3.57
N GLN A 230 34.50 -9.05 2.37
CA GLN A 230 33.36 -8.51 1.61
C GLN A 230 32.02 -8.75 2.31
N GLN A 231 31.79 -9.93 2.87
CA GLN A 231 30.54 -10.23 3.59
C GLN A 231 30.40 -9.39 4.88
N VAL A 232 31.49 -9.22 5.64
CA VAL A 232 31.53 -8.34 6.82
C VAL A 232 31.32 -6.87 6.43
N SER A 233 31.92 -6.41 5.33
CA SER A 233 31.69 -5.06 4.80
C SER A 233 30.23 -4.84 4.37
N ILE A 234 29.59 -5.83 3.74
CA ILE A 234 28.16 -5.78 3.37
C ILE A 234 27.28 -5.71 4.63
N CYS A 235 27.54 -6.56 5.63
CA CYS A 235 26.83 -6.54 6.91
C CYS A 235 26.99 -5.20 7.63
N ASN A 236 28.21 -4.64 7.69
CA ASN A 236 28.47 -3.34 8.31
C ASN A 236 27.84 -2.17 7.54
N THR A 237 27.72 -2.27 6.22
CA THR A 237 27.02 -1.26 5.40
C THR A 237 25.50 -1.33 5.61
N PHE A 238 24.95 -2.53 5.83
CA PHE A 238 23.53 -2.74 6.08
C PHE A 238 23.12 -2.38 7.52
N LEU A 239 23.92 -2.79 8.51
CA LEU A 239 23.64 -2.63 9.94
C LEU A 239 24.14 -1.29 10.51
N GLY A 240 25.25 -0.75 9.98
CA GLY A 240 25.84 0.52 10.40
C GLY A 240 25.24 1.75 9.70
N SER A 241 24.35 1.57 8.73
CA SER A 241 23.59 2.68 8.19
C SER A 241 22.58 3.17 9.22
N GLU A 242 22.49 4.48 9.43
CA GLU A 242 21.44 5.20 10.18
C GLU A 242 19.99 4.78 9.82
N PHE A 243 19.83 3.92 8.82
CA PHE A 243 18.60 3.33 8.34
C PHE A 243 17.97 2.31 9.31
N GLY A 244 18.76 1.50 10.04
CA GLY A 244 18.20 0.44 10.90
C GLY A 244 17.52 0.98 12.15
N GLU A 245 18.25 1.75 12.96
CA GLU A 245 17.74 2.29 14.23
C GLU A 245 16.72 3.43 14.04
N ASN A 246 16.92 4.33 13.08
CA ASN A 246 15.95 5.41 12.86
C ASN A 246 14.65 4.91 12.24
N TYR A 247 14.69 3.86 11.40
CA TYR A 247 13.48 3.29 10.81
C TYR A 247 12.66 2.52 11.85
N LEU A 248 13.30 1.68 12.67
CA LEU A 248 12.62 0.94 13.74
C LEU A 248 12.07 1.88 14.83
N THR A 249 12.84 2.89 15.23
CA THR A 249 12.39 3.87 16.22
C THR A 249 11.28 4.77 15.68
N ALA A 250 11.35 5.19 14.40
CA ALA A 250 10.26 5.91 13.76
C ALA A 250 9.00 5.06 13.63
N LEU A 251 9.14 3.77 13.28
CA LEU A 251 8.03 2.83 13.19
C LEU A 251 7.38 2.63 14.57
N LEU A 252 8.18 2.44 15.63
CA LEU A 252 7.70 2.26 17.01
C LEU A 252 7.04 3.53 17.59
N ASN A 253 7.53 4.72 17.24
CA ASN A 253 6.93 5.99 17.64
C ASN A 253 5.61 6.29 16.89
N GLU A 254 5.53 5.93 15.61
CA GLU A 254 4.28 5.98 14.82
C GLU A 254 3.26 4.94 15.36
N ILE A 255 3.72 3.81 15.89
CA ILE A 255 2.90 2.79 16.57
C ILE A 255 2.32 3.29 17.90
N GLN A 256 3.09 4.00 18.73
CA GLN A 256 2.63 4.50 20.04
C GLN A 256 1.63 5.64 19.96
N THR A 257 1.78 6.52 18.96
CA THR A 257 0.87 7.66 18.74
C THR A 257 -0.51 7.22 18.23
N VAL A 258 -0.58 6.11 17.49
CA VAL A 258 -1.84 5.59 16.92
C VAL A 258 -2.68 4.82 17.96
N ALA A 259 -2.04 4.13 18.91
CA ALA A 259 -2.74 3.36 19.94
C ALA A 259 -3.51 4.23 20.97
N SER A 260 -3.16 5.52 21.09
CA SER A 260 -3.81 6.44 22.02
C SER A 260 -5.11 7.08 21.52
N ASP A 261 -5.36 7.09 20.20
CA ASP A 261 -6.49 7.82 19.60
C ASP A 261 -7.74 6.95 19.32
N GLU A 262 -7.61 5.62 19.25
CA GLU A 262 -8.69 4.72 18.81
C GLU A 262 -9.64 4.21 19.92
N ALA A 263 -9.46 4.63 21.17
CA ALA A 263 -10.34 4.23 22.28
C ALA A 263 -11.82 4.70 22.14
N SER A 264 -12.18 5.41 21.05
CA SER A 264 -13.49 6.02 20.86
C SER A 264 -14.26 5.64 19.59
N PHE A 265 -13.81 4.67 18.77
CA PHE A 265 -14.37 4.49 17.41
C PHE A 265 -14.75 3.05 17.00
N GLY A 266 -15.30 2.27 17.92
CA GLY A 266 -15.87 0.96 17.61
C GLY A 266 -17.37 1.00 17.34
N ALA A 267 -17.81 0.95 16.08
CA ALA A 267 -19.10 0.41 15.63
C ALA A 267 -19.34 0.65 14.12
N SER A 268 -18.46 0.18 13.24
CA SER A 268 -18.71 0.02 11.81
C SER A 268 -17.64 -0.93 11.25
N PHE A 269 -17.89 -1.57 10.12
CA PHE A 269 -16.94 -2.41 9.37
C PHE A 269 -16.98 -3.92 9.64
N ASN A 270 -18.11 -4.50 9.25
CA ASN A 270 -18.19 -5.87 8.76
C ASN A 270 -18.23 -5.86 7.22
N SER A 271 -17.14 -6.27 6.54
CA SER A 271 -17.16 -7.15 5.36
C SER A 271 -15.80 -7.24 4.61
N ILE A 272 -15.29 -8.48 4.49
CA ILE A 272 -14.43 -9.04 3.40
C ILE A 272 -12.88 -8.88 3.56
N PRO A 273 -12.08 -9.92 3.22
CA PRO A 273 -10.98 -10.41 4.05
C PRO A 273 -9.58 -9.90 3.66
N LEU A 274 -8.62 -10.21 4.54
CA LEU A 274 -7.17 -10.03 4.41
C LEU A 274 -6.62 -10.38 3.00
N PRO A 275 -6.14 -9.39 2.23
CA PRO A 275 -5.36 -9.65 1.03
C PRO A 275 -3.87 -9.65 1.43
N ILE A 276 -3.35 -10.77 1.91
CA ILE A 276 -1.89 -10.93 1.98
C ILE A 276 -1.44 -11.38 0.59
N SER A 277 -0.80 -10.48 -0.14
CA SER A 277 -0.16 -10.81 -1.41
C SER A 277 1.05 -11.70 -1.12
N LEU A 278 0.89 -13.02 -1.29
CA LEU A 278 1.97 -14.01 -1.25
C LEU A 278 2.78 -14.10 -2.57
N ASN A 279 2.60 -13.14 -3.48
CA ASN A 279 3.34 -13.03 -4.73
C ASN A 279 4.46 -11.99 -4.60
#